data_AF-A0AAJ0DYE0-F1
#
_entry.id   AF-A0AAJ0DYE0-F1
#
_cell.length_a   1.000
_cell.length_b   1.000
_cell.length_c   1.000
_cell.angle_alpha   90.00
_cell.angle_beta   90.00
_cell.angle_gamma   90.00
#
_symmetry.space_group_name_H-M   'P 1'
#
loop_
_entity.id
_entity.type
_entity.pdbx_description
1 polymer ?
#
loop_
_entity_poly.entity_id
_entity_poly.type
_entity_poly.pdbx_seq_one_letter_code
_entity_poly.pdbx_strand_id
1 'polypeptide(L)'
;MHTILQCPIIEETPVSNSLNDFCEIDGWIVEEHCQLHKQDLAWLNSRVNAISVDSERKIAIFTHYSPTEDIRAVEPCHAQSDIKSDFQTDLRNEDCWKSPDIKVWAFGHTHFNCDFVDQATGKRLYTNQKGYWQEHSPGFREGNMVHVD
;
A
#
# COMPACT_ATOMS: atom_id res chain seq x y z
N MET A 1 -0.92 -7.78 -14.45
CA MET A 1 -1.19 -7.02 -13.21
C MET A 1 -0.12 -7.48 -12.23
N HIS A 2 0.87 -6.63 -11.91
CA HIS A 2 1.83 -6.93 -10.84
C HIS A 2 1.20 -6.41 -9.55
N THR A 3 0.95 -7.31 -8.59
CA THR A 3 0.49 -6.93 -7.26
C THR A 3 1.75 -6.76 -6.43
N ILE A 4 2.03 -5.53 -5.96
CA ILE A 4 3.10 -5.33 -4.99
C ILE A 4 2.67 -6.04 -3.72
N LEU A 5 3.33 -7.15 -3.43
CA LEU A 5 3.13 -7.90 -2.20
C LEU A 5 3.53 -7.04 -1.01
N GLN A 6 3.07 -7.40 0.17
CA GLN A 6 3.55 -6.83 1.42
C GLN A 6 4.81 -7.58 1.87
N CYS A 7 5.65 -6.97 2.70
CA CYS A 7 6.69 -7.72 3.40
C CYS A 7 6.25 -7.93 4.85
N PRO A 8 5.83 -9.15 5.26
CA PRO A 8 5.67 -9.46 6.67
C PRO A 8 7.04 -9.34 7.36
N ILE A 9 7.05 -8.88 8.61
CA ILE A 9 8.27 -8.93 9.43
C ILE A 9 8.61 -10.42 9.64
N ILE A 10 9.91 -10.76 9.59
CA ILE A 10 10.47 -12.14 9.62
C ILE A 10 10.28 -12.82 11.00
N GLU A 11 9.18 -12.56 11.70
CA GLU A 11 8.75 -13.39 12.82
C GLU A 11 7.65 -14.32 12.31
N GLU A 12 8.04 -15.54 11.99
CA GLU A 12 7.10 -16.67 12.00
C GLU A 12 6.41 -16.64 13.36
N THR A 13 5.14 -16.24 13.47
CA THR A 13 4.15 -16.88 14.39
C THR A 13 2.78 -16.19 14.53
N PRO A 14 2.51 -14.94 14.11
CA PRO A 14 1.11 -14.45 13.97
C PRO A 14 0.68 -14.12 12.52
N VAL A 15 1.54 -13.41 11.79
CA VAL A 15 1.27 -12.76 10.50
C VAL A 15 1.09 -13.76 9.34
N SER A 16 1.84 -14.86 9.36
CA SER A 16 1.69 -15.92 8.36
C SER A 16 0.37 -16.69 8.48
N ASN A 17 -0.27 -16.68 9.65
CA ASN A 17 -1.54 -17.38 9.87
C ASN A 17 -2.76 -16.53 9.51
N SER A 18 -2.59 -15.21 9.36
CA SER A 18 -3.64 -14.25 9.05
C SER A 18 -3.72 -13.90 7.56
N LEU A 19 -2.64 -14.08 6.80
CA LEU A 19 -2.64 -13.91 5.35
C LEU A 19 -3.11 -15.19 4.67
N ASN A 20 -4.25 -15.11 3.96
CA ASN A 20 -4.84 -16.23 3.23
C ASN A 20 -3.85 -16.90 2.27
N ASP A 21 -2.91 -16.14 1.69
CA ASP A 21 -1.91 -16.64 0.75
C ASP A 21 -1.10 -17.82 1.32
N PHE A 22 -0.70 -17.76 2.60
CA PHE A 22 0.06 -18.85 3.24
C PHE A 22 -0.82 -20.07 3.61
N CYS A 23 -2.14 -19.90 3.62
CA CYS A 23 -3.09 -20.97 3.89
C CYS A 23 -3.63 -21.61 2.61
N GLU A 24 -3.76 -20.84 1.52
CA GLU A 24 -4.43 -21.25 0.28
C GLU A 24 -3.44 -21.65 -0.83
N ILE A 25 -2.19 -21.17 -0.79
CA ILE A 25 -1.19 -21.47 -1.81
C ILE A 25 -0.23 -22.55 -1.29
N ASP A 26 -0.32 -23.74 -1.89
CA ASP A 26 0.50 -24.89 -1.52
C ASP A 26 2.00 -24.59 -1.72
N GLY A 27 2.81 -24.86 -0.69
CA GLY A 27 4.25 -24.61 -0.70
C GLY A 27 4.69 -23.15 -0.59
N TRP A 28 3.76 -22.20 -0.38
CA TRP A 28 4.09 -20.79 -0.25
C TRP A 28 4.72 -20.48 1.11
N ILE A 29 5.93 -19.91 1.11
CA ILE A 29 6.68 -19.62 2.34
C ILE A 29 7.01 -18.13 2.48
N VAL A 30 7.17 -17.69 3.72
CA VAL A 30 7.44 -16.27 4.07
C VAL A 30 8.67 -15.74 3.33
N GLU A 31 9.73 -16.54 3.21
CA GLU A 31 10.95 -16.16 2.48
C GLU A 31 10.67 -15.82 1.01
N GLU A 32 9.89 -16.66 0.32
CA GLU A 32 9.52 -16.47 -1.08
C GLU A 32 8.66 -15.22 -1.26
N HIS A 33 7.68 -15.02 -0.37
CA HIS A 33 6.83 -13.83 -0.36
C HIS A 33 7.65 -12.55 -0.19
N CYS A 34 8.56 -12.52 0.80
CA CYS A 34 9.47 -11.39 1.03
C CYS A 34 10.43 -11.15 -0.15
N GLN A 35 10.87 -12.21 -0.82
CA GLN A 35 11.74 -12.10 -1.98
C GLN A 35 11.00 -11.51 -3.19
N LEU A 36 9.74 -11.89 -3.40
CA LEU A 36 8.89 -11.32 -4.45
C LEU A 36 8.51 -9.87 -4.14
N HIS A 37 8.20 -9.53 -2.90
CA HIS A 37 8.03 -8.13 -2.48
C HIS A 37 9.22 -7.25 -2.87
N LYS A 38 10.46 -7.72 -2.60
CA LYS A 38 11.68 -6.98 -2.98
C LYS A 38 11.83 -6.83 -4.49
N GLN A 39 11.45 -7.84 -5.26
CA GLN A 39 11.49 -7.78 -6.73
C GLN A 39 10.45 -6.78 -7.26
N ASP A 40 9.23 -6.80 -6.72
CA ASP A 40 8.17 -5.87 -7.09
C ASP A 40 8.53 -4.42 -6.75
N LEU A 41 9.13 -4.20 -5.57
CA LEU A 41 9.59 -2.90 -5.14
C LEU A 41 10.73 -2.37 -6.03
N ALA A 42 11.72 -3.21 -6.32
CA ALA A 42 12.80 -2.87 -7.25
C ALA A 42 12.26 -2.52 -8.65
N TRP A 43 11.28 -3.30 -9.12
CA TRP A 43 10.58 -3.02 -10.38
C TRP A 43 9.85 -1.68 -10.31
N LEU A 44 9.05 -1.41 -9.28
CA LEU A 44 8.30 -0.16 -9.12
C LEU A 44 9.24 1.05 -9.12
N ASN A 45 10.30 1.00 -8.31
CA ASN A 45 11.33 2.04 -8.26
C ASN A 45 11.93 2.29 -9.65
N SER A 46 12.27 1.21 -10.39
CA SER A 46 12.81 1.34 -11.75
C SER A 46 11.82 2.00 -12.72
N ARG A 47 10.52 1.68 -12.61
CA ARG A 47 9.48 2.25 -13.48
C ARG A 47 9.23 3.71 -13.19
N VAL A 48 9.16 4.08 -11.91
CA VAL A 48 9.03 5.48 -11.50
C VAL A 48 10.23 6.28 -12.00
N ASN A 49 11.45 5.81 -11.72
CA ASN A 49 12.67 6.49 -12.15
C ASN A 49 12.73 6.65 -13.68
N ALA A 50 12.37 5.62 -14.45
CA ALA A 50 12.37 5.69 -15.91
C ALA A 50 11.32 6.66 -16.46
N ILE A 51 10.17 6.81 -15.80
CA ILE A 51 9.12 7.76 -16.20
C ILE A 51 9.53 9.19 -15.84
N SER A 52 10.14 9.38 -14.66
CA SER A 52 10.59 10.68 -14.14
C SER A 52 11.69 11.36 -14.97
N VAL A 53 12.41 10.61 -15.82
CA VAL A 53 13.36 11.20 -16.78
C VAL A 53 12.66 12.12 -17.79
N ASP A 54 11.37 11.91 -18.03
CA ASP A 54 10.51 12.74 -18.87
C ASP A 54 9.76 13.75 -17.98
N SER A 55 10.27 14.99 -17.91
CA SER A 55 9.99 15.98 -16.84
C SER A 55 8.57 16.55 -16.78
N GLU A 56 7.62 16.03 -17.56
CA GLU A 56 6.24 16.52 -17.61
C GLU A 56 5.18 15.45 -17.27
N ARG A 57 5.60 14.25 -16.84
CA ARG A 57 4.65 13.18 -16.54
C ARG A 57 4.16 13.23 -15.10
N LYS A 58 2.87 12.89 -14.94
CA LYS A 58 2.23 12.69 -13.65
C LYS A 58 1.99 11.20 -13.45
N ILE A 59 2.35 10.69 -12.28
CA ILE A 59 2.22 9.28 -11.94
C ILE A 59 1.12 9.14 -10.87
N ALA A 60 0.22 8.19 -11.10
CA ALA A 60 -0.71 7.68 -10.11
C ALA A 60 -0.38 6.23 -9.82
N ILE A 61 -0.21 5.88 -8.54
CA ILE A 61 0.07 4.51 -8.09
C ILE A 61 -1.18 3.92 -7.44
N PHE A 62 -1.43 2.65 -7.72
CA PHE A 62 -2.49 1.86 -7.12
C PHE A 62 -1.88 0.59 -6.52
N THR A 63 -2.01 0.40 -5.22
CA THR A 63 -1.58 -0.81 -4.51
C THR A 63 -2.75 -1.43 -3.77
N HIS A 64 -2.69 -2.74 -3.53
CA HIS A 64 -3.66 -3.36 -2.63
C HIS A 64 -3.40 -2.93 -1.18
N TYR A 65 -2.15 -3.07 -0.73
CA TYR A 65 -1.71 -2.76 0.63
C TYR A 65 -1.32 -1.29 0.82
N SER A 66 -1.36 -0.83 2.08
CA SER A 66 -0.94 0.53 2.45
C SER A 66 0.59 0.71 2.31
N PRO A 67 1.05 1.79 1.67
CA PRO A 67 2.48 2.04 1.44
C PRO A 67 3.19 2.81 2.58
N THR A 68 2.51 3.03 3.70
CA THR A 68 3.02 3.87 4.80
C THR A 68 2.44 3.46 6.14
N GLU A 69 3.21 3.70 7.21
CA GLU A 69 2.76 3.59 8.60
C GLU A 69 2.30 4.93 9.20
N ASP A 70 1.96 5.92 8.35
CA ASP A 70 1.45 7.20 8.84
C ASP A 70 0.12 6.94 9.57
N ILE A 71 -0.03 7.49 10.78
CA ILE A 71 -1.21 7.26 11.62
C ILE A 71 -2.53 7.66 10.92
N ARG A 72 -2.47 8.55 9.93
CA ARG A 72 -3.64 8.95 9.12
C ARG A 72 -4.09 7.89 8.11
N ALA A 73 -3.24 6.91 7.80
CA ALA A 73 -3.51 5.77 6.92
C ALA A 73 -3.78 4.46 7.68
N VAL A 74 -3.62 4.48 9.02
CA VAL A 74 -3.73 3.31 9.89
C VAL A 74 -5.03 3.39 10.66
N GLU A 75 -5.82 2.32 10.65
CA GLU A 75 -7.00 2.25 11.50
C GLU A 75 -6.57 2.24 12.98
N PRO A 76 -7.13 3.11 13.86
CA PRO A 76 -6.66 3.24 15.24
C PRO A 76 -6.65 1.94 16.04
N CYS A 77 -7.57 1.01 15.75
CA CYS A 77 -7.63 -0.30 16.41
C CYS A 77 -6.43 -1.20 16.06
N HIS A 78 -5.83 -1.02 14.88
CA HIS A 78 -4.66 -1.76 14.41
C HIS A 78 -3.33 -1.01 14.65
N ALA A 79 -3.39 0.25 15.10
CA ALA A 79 -2.22 1.09 15.34
C ALA A 79 -1.25 0.57 16.43
N GLN A 80 -1.65 -0.42 17.25
CA GLN A 80 -0.79 -1.12 18.21
C GLN A 80 -0.78 -2.64 18.04
N SER A 81 -1.35 -3.17 16.96
CA SER A 81 -1.45 -4.61 16.74
C SER A 81 -0.14 -5.23 16.26
N ASP A 82 0.11 -6.48 16.63
CA ASP A 82 1.27 -7.27 16.17
C ASP A 82 1.13 -7.72 14.70
N ILE A 83 -0.07 -7.58 14.12
CA ILE A 83 -0.37 -7.91 12.71
C ILE A 83 -0.34 -6.69 11.78
N LYS A 84 0.31 -5.57 12.16
CA LYS A 84 0.42 -4.39 11.28
C LYS A 84 1.03 -4.70 9.92
N SER A 85 1.99 -5.62 9.89
CA SER A 85 2.60 -6.11 8.66
C SER A 85 1.71 -7.07 7.88
N ASP A 86 0.41 -7.16 8.17
CA ASP A 86 -0.62 -7.67 7.25
C ASP A 86 -1.36 -6.56 6.49
N PHE A 87 -1.21 -5.30 6.92
CA PHE A 87 -1.98 -4.19 6.34
C PHE A 87 -1.12 -3.17 5.59
N GLN A 88 0.13 -3.00 6.01
CA GLN A 88 1.03 -2.00 5.46
C GLN A 88 2.50 -2.42 5.37
N THR A 89 3.21 -1.81 4.42
CA THR A 89 4.68 -1.79 4.38
C THR A 89 5.15 -0.35 4.30
N ASP A 90 6.12 0.05 5.11
CA ASP A 90 6.65 1.41 5.06
C ASP A 90 7.57 1.63 3.86
N LEU A 91 7.06 2.25 2.81
CA LEU A 91 7.84 2.56 1.60
C LEU A 91 8.39 3.99 1.61
N ARG A 92 8.27 4.75 2.71
CA ARG A 92 8.67 6.18 2.77
C ARG A 92 10.13 6.45 2.41
N ASN A 93 11.00 5.44 2.56
CA ASN A 93 12.42 5.54 2.25
C ASN A 93 12.77 5.14 0.80
N GLU A 94 11.79 4.70 0.01
CA GLU A 94 12.00 4.19 -1.35
C GLU A 94 11.92 5.30 -2.41
N ASP A 95 12.55 5.07 -3.57
CA ASP A 95 12.56 6.04 -4.69
C ASP A 95 11.14 6.34 -5.18
N CYS A 96 10.30 5.31 -5.27
CA CYS A 96 8.89 5.44 -5.62
C CYS A 96 8.11 6.26 -4.59
N TRP A 97 8.55 6.37 -3.35
CA TRP A 97 7.92 7.32 -2.42
C TRP A 97 8.46 8.73 -2.63
N LYS A 98 9.78 8.86 -2.75
CA LYS A 98 10.45 10.17 -2.80
C LYS A 98 10.19 10.94 -4.09
N SER A 99 9.82 10.28 -5.18
CA SER A 99 9.59 10.93 -6.47
C SER A 99 8.48 12.00 -6.38
N PRO A 100 8.76 13.24 -6.84
CA PRO A 100 7.77 14.33 -6.88
C PRO A 100 6.76 14.18 -8.02
N ASP A 101 7.00 13.27 -8.97
CA ASP A 101 6.14 13.05 -10.13
C ASP A 101 4.91 12.20 -9.77
N ILE A 102 4.98 11.49 -8.65
CA ILE A 102 3.84 10.78 -8.10
C ILE A 102 2.94 11.78 -7.40
N LYS A 103 1.76 11.98 -7.97
CA LYS A 103 0.76 12.94 -7.50
C LYS A 103 -0.27 12.30 -6.59
N VAL A 104 -0.61 11.04 -6.87
CA VAL A 104 -1.58 10.26 -6.08
C VAL A 104 -1.07 8.85 -5.87
N TRP A 105 -1.23 8.35 -4.65
CA TRP A 105 -1.05 6.95 -4.31
C TRP A 105 -2.33 6.44 -3.63
N ALA A 106 -3.07 5.62 -4.36
CA ALA A 106 -4.30 5.00 -3.88
C ALA A 106 -4.01 3.58 -3.37
N PHE A 107 -4.61 3.23 -2.23
CA PHE A 107 -4.43 1.90 -1.63
C PHE A 107 -5.72 1.36 -1.01
N GLY A 108 -5.70 0.12 -0.54
CA GLY A 108 -6.85 -0.54 0.07
C GLY A 108 -6.43 -1.44 1.24
N HIS A 109 -7.06 -2.61 1.34
CA HIS A 109 -6.86 -3.67 2.33
C HIS A 109 -7.22 -3.31 3.78
N THR A 110 -7.00 -2.06 4.21
CA THR A 110 -7.20 -1.62 5.59
C THR A 110 -8.66 -1.48 6.02
N HIS A 111 -9.60 -1.43 5.06
CA HIS A 111 -11.01 -1.08 5.29
C HIS A 111 -11.21 0.27 6.01
N PHE A 112 -10.17 1.09 6.05
CA PHE A 112 -10.14 2.40 6.68
C PHE A 112 -9.90 3.46 5.62
N ASN A 113 -10.81 4.43 5.53
CA ASN A 113 -10.78 5.47 4.50
C ASN A 113 -9.98 6.68 4.95
N CYS A 114 -9.05 7.14 4.09
CA CYS A 114 -8.27 8.35 4.34
C CYS A 114 -8.01 9.15 3.06
N ASP A 115 -7.74 10.44 3.25
CA ASP A 115 -7.51 11.39 2.17
C ASP A 115 -6.62 12.52 2.68
N PHE A 116 -5.32 12.46 2.41
CA PHE A 116 -4.37 13.45 2.91
C PHE A 116 -3.19 13.65 1.98
N VAL A 117 -2.51 14.79 2.11
CA VAL A 117 -1.27 15.09 1.39
C VAL A 117 -0.08 14.86 2.32
N ASP A 118 0.89 14.08 1.84
CA ASP A 118 2.21 13.97 2.45
C ASP A 118 2.95 15.30 2.28
N GLN A 119 3.33 15.93 3.39
CA GLN A 119 3.93 17.27 3.37
C GLN A 119 5.36 17.27 2.81
N ALA A 120 6.06 16.13 2.89
CA ALA A 120 7.45 16.03 2.43
C ALA A 120 7.53 15.93 0.89
N THR A 121 6.62 15.18 0.27
CA THR A 121 6.66 14.87 -1.16
C THR A 121 5.53 15.51 -1.97
N GLY A 122 4.52 16.08 -1.31
CA GLY A 122 3.37 16.73 -1.94
C GLY A 122 2.34 15.78 -2.56
N LYS A 123 2.51 14.45 -2.41
CA LYS A 123 1.58 13.49 -2.99
C LYS A 123 0.36 13.23 -2.11
N ARG A 124 -0.76 12.97 -2.75
CA ARG A 124 -2.01 12.62 -2.08
C ARG A 124 -2.09 11.12 -1.83
N LEU A 125 -2.19 10.73 -0.57
CA LEU A 125 -2.52 9.38 -0.14
C LEU A 125 -4.03 9.27 -0.04
N TYR A 126 -4.60 8.26 -0.68
CA TYR A 126 -6.03 8.18 -0.87
C TYR A 126 -6.58 6.76 -0.76
N THR A 127 -7.70 6.60 -0.07
CA THR A 127 -8.46 5.36 -0.11
C THR A 127 -9.95 5.60 0.16
N ASN A 128 -10.79 4.85 -0.54
CA ASN A 128 -12.26 4.93 -0.51
C ASN A 128 -12.86 3.54 -0.69
N GLN A 129 -12.47 2.66 0.22
CA GLN A 129 -12.90 1.29 0.35
C GLN A 129 -14.37 1.23 0.76
N LYS A 130 -15.11 0.37 0.08
CA LYS A 130 -16.50 0.09 0.41
C LYS A 130 -16.63 -0.71 1.71
N GLY A 131 -15.63 -1.52 2.06
CA GLY A 131 -15.71 -2.47 3.18
C GLY A 131 -16.56 -3.69 2.85
N TYR A 132 -17.00 -4.39 3.89
CA TYR A 132 -17.76 -5.63 3.75
C TYR A 132 -19.21 -5.37 3.28
N TRP A 133 -19.83 -6.39 2.69
CA TRP A 133 -21.22 -6.31 2.23
C TRP A 133 -22.22 -5.94 3.35
N GLN A 134 -21.93 -6.38 4.57
CA GLN A 134 -22.82 -6.22 5.74
C GLN A 134 -22.58 -4.90 6.47
N GLU A 135 -21.40 -4.29 6.31
CA GLU A 135 -21.02 -3.06 6.99
C GLU A 135 -20.04 -2.30 6.09
N HIS A 136 -20.50 -1.18 5.54
CA HIS A 136 -19.63 -0.33 4.74
C HIS A 136 -18.57 0.32 5.63
N SER A 137 -17.34 0.41 5.12
CA SER A 137 -16.26 1.13 5.80
C SER A 137 -16.68 2.58 6.06
N PRO A 138 -16.49 3.09 7.29
CA PRO A 138 -16.77 4.48 7.60
C PRO A 138 -16.13 5.44 6.59
N GLY A 139 -16.87 6.46 6.18
CA GLY A 139 -16.38 7.45 5.23
C GLY A 139 -16.35 7.01 3.76
N PHE A 140 -16.87 5.83 3.41
CA PHE A 140 -17.04 5.44 2.00
C PHE A 140 -17.96 6.42 1.26
N ARG A 141 -17.53 6.86 0.08
CA ARG A 141 -18.24 7.80 -0.79
C ARG A 141 -18.50 7.15 -2.15
N GLU A 142 -19.77 6.83 -2.42
CA GLU A 142 -20.19 6.34 -3.74
C GLU A 142 -20.00 7.42 -4.82
N GLY A 143 -19.49 7.02 -5.99
CA GLY A 143 -19.26 7.94 -7.10
C GLY A 143 -18.11 8.95 -6.90
N ASN A 144 -17.26 8.76 -5.88
CA ASN A 144 -16.18 9.70 -5.62
C ASN A 144 -15.13 9.72 -6.75
N MET A 145 -14.66 10.92 -7.10
CA MET A 145 -13.62 11.16 -8.10
C MET A 145 -12.41 11.85 -7.47
N VAL A 146 -11.21 11.48 -7.92
CA VAL A 146 -9.94 12.11 -7.52
C VAL A 146 -9.29 12.71 -8.76
N HIS A 147 -9.04 14.01 -8.72
CA HIS A 147 -8.31 14.72 -9.77
C HIS A 147 -6.80 14.62 -9.52
N VAL A 148 -6.05 14.47 -10.62
CA VAL A 148 -4.59 14.37 -10.62
C VAL A 148 -4.02 15.61 -11.32
N ASP A 149 -3.68 16.62 -10.52
CA ASP A 149 -3.14 17.90 -10.97
C ASP A 149 -1.62 17.92 -11.14
#